data_AF-A0A7S0LYQ9-F1
#
_entry.id   AF-A0A7S0LYQ9-F1
#
_cell.length_a   1.000
_cell.length_b   1.000
_cell.length_c   1.000
_cell.angle_alpha   90.00
_cell.angle_beta   90.00
_cell.angle_gamma   90.00
#
_symmetry.space_group_name_H-M   'P 1'
#
loop_
_entity.id
_entity.type
_entity.pdbx_description
1 polymer ?
#
loop_
_entity_poly.entity_id
_entity_poly.type
_entity_poly.pdbx_seq_one_letter_code
_entity_poly.pdbx_strand_id
1 'polypeptide(L)'
;MFQEWKGCLIVALSKQKHTTVFQALELLLGYVPQEAQTNRRDRDGEHLHITVVSSQEWKALSDDQRRERPINDDVQILGLGTGDGVYFAVCNFPGGDEYRHKLGLPTQDFHTTLGFMRSDSFEIDKSAGSIKQWCGCDSIQSACSNLCMQVPSKNVHLLDAVIRHAEAQISAAESRGADGRADAQQLEQLLHLARCRLLRSCMNARLYDRGEALIALLLDSPSPDAIVEALFIRSRTRIHLGHDRAAVARDAL
;
A
#
# COMPACT_ATOMS: atom_id res chain seq x y z
N MET A 1 -18.26 -6.42 -5.08
CA MET A 1 -19.47 -6.77 -4.27
C MET A 1 -19.04 -7.70 -3.15
N PHE A 2 -19.52 -7.45 -1.93
CA PHE A 2 -19.21 -8.31 -0.78
C PHE A 2 -20.09 -9.54 -0.77
N GLN A 3 -19.48 -10.70 -0.60
CA GLN A 3 -20.20 -11.98 -0.55
C GLN A 3 -19.53 -12.92 0.44
N GLU A 4 -20.33 -13.78 1.05
CA GLU A 4 -19.80 -14.91 1.80
C GLU A 4 -19.41 -16.02 0.82
N TRP A 5 -18.19 -16.54 0.95
CA TRP A 5 -17.69 -17.61 0.10
C TRP A 5 -16.76 -18.53 0.88
N LYS A 6 -17.10 -19.83 0.89
CA LYS A 6 -16.37 -20.87 1.66
C LYS A 6 -16.14 -20.48 3.14
N GLY A 7 -17.10 -19.77 3.73
CA GLY A 7 -17.05 -19.28 5.11
C GLY A 7 -16.18 -18.05 5.34
N CYS A 8 -15.67 -17.41 4.29
CA CYS A 8 -14.96 -16.13 4.35
C CYS A 8 -15.89 -14.99 3.90
N LEU A 9 -15.60 -13.75 4.31
CA LEU A 9 -16.13 -12.56 3.64
C LEU A 9 -15.13 -12.10 2.58
N ILE A 10 -15.58 -12.01 1.33
CA ILE A 10 -14.73 -11.61 0.20
C ILE A 10 -15.31 -10.41 -0.55
N VAL A 11 -14.46 -9.68 -1.27
CA VAL A 11 -14.86 -8.78 -2.35
C VAL A 11 -14.68 -9.50 -3.67
N ALA A 12 -15.78 -9.83 -4.34
CA ALA A 12 -15.72 -10.27 -5.73
C ALA A 12 -15.39 -9.07 -6.62
N LEU A 13 -14.31 -9.21 -7.38
CA LEU A 13 -13.91 -8.24 -8.37
C LEU A 13 -14.69 -8.53 -9.66
N SER A 14 -15.30 -7.50 -10.23
CA SER A 14 -15.99 -7.58 -11.53
C SER A 14 -15.54 -6.48 -12.49
N LYS A 15 -15.45 -6.82 -13.79
CA LYS A 15 -15.02 -5.89 -14.85
C LYS A 15 -15.94 -4.68 -14.98
N GLN A 16 -17.24 -4.83 -14.73
CA GLN A 16 -18.22 -3.75 -14.79
C GLN A 16 -18.04 -2.72 -13.68
N LYS A 17 -17.68 -3.16 -12.47
CA LYS A 17 -17.58 -2.29 -11.29
C LYS A 17 -16.16 -1.79 -11.02
N HIS A 18 -15.15 -2.59 -11.38
CA HIS A 18 -13.75 -2.32 -11.08
C HIS A 18 -12.92 -2.32 -12.37
N THR A 19 -13.32 -1.49 -13.34
CA THR A 19 -12.70 -1.45 -14.67
C THR A 19 -11.18 -1.25 -14.61
N THR A 20 -10.72 -0.27 -13.85
CA THR A 20 -9.28 0.04 -13.68
C THR A 20 -8.53 -1.09 -12.99
N VAL A 21 -9.13 -1.70 -11.97
CA VAL A 21 -8.59 -2.88 -11.29
C VAL A 21 -8.43 -4.05 -12.26
N PHE A 22 -9.44 -4.31 -13.10
CA PHE A 22 -9.38 -5.40 -14.09
C PHE A 22 -8.31 -5.15 -15.14
N GLN A 23 -8.14 -3.92 -15.62
CA GLN A 23 -7.06 -3.59 -16.55
C GLN A 23 -5.69 -3.89 -15.93
N ALA A 24 -5.47 -3.49 -14.67
CA ALA A 24 -4.24 -3.82 -13.97
C ALA A 24 -4.06 -5.34 -13.79
N LEU A 25 -5.10 -6.06 -13.39
CA LEU A 25 -5.05 -7.51 -13.22
C LEU A 25 -4.81 -8.25 -14.55
N GLU A 26 -5.42 -7.82 -15.65
CA GLU A 26 -5.20 -8.38 -17.00
C GLU A 26 -3.72 -8.24 -17.40
N LEU A 27 -3.09 -7.09 -17.12
CA LEU A 27 -1.66 -6.89 -17.33
C LEU A 27 -0.82 -7.82 -16.44
N LEU A 28 -1.13 -7.91 -15.14
CA LEU A 28 -0.39 -8.76 -14.21
C LEU A 28 -0.51 -10.26 -14.54
N LEU A 29 -1.69 -10.71 -15.00
CA LEU A 29 -1.92 -12.09 -15.44
C LEU A 29 -1.01 -12.48 -16.62
N GLY A 30 -0.58 -11.52 -17.45
CA GLY A 30 0.41 -11.77 -18.51
C GLY A 30 1.77 -12.25 -17.99
N TYR A 31 2.10 -11.99 -16.72
CA TYR A 31 3.33 -12.44 -16.07
C TYR A 31 3.18 -13.74 -15.27
N VAL A 32 1.95 -14.26 -15.15
CA VAL A 32 1.67 -15.47 -14.36
C VAL A 32 1.64 -16.69 -15.30
N PRO A 33 2.38 -17.78 -15.03
CA PRO A 33 2.34 -18.99 -15.85
C PRO A 33 0.92 -19.50 -16.07
N GLN A 34 0.60 -19.92 -17.30
CA GLN A 34 -0.76 -20.37 -17.63
C GLN A 34 -1.21 -21.56 -16.76
N GLU A 35 -0.31 -22.50 -16.47
CA GLU A 35 -0.57 -23.61 -15.55
C GLU A 35 -1.00 -23.10 -14.16
N ALA A 36 -0.29 -22.12 -13.62
CA ALA A 36 -0.62 -21.52 -12.34
C ALA A 36 -1.99 -20.82 -12.34
N GLN A 37 -2.34 -20.13 -13.45
CA GLN A 37 -3.65 -19.51 -13.62
C GLN A 37 -4.78 -20.54 -13.68
N THR A 38 -4.57 -21.67 -14.37
CA THR A 38 -5.51 -22.78 -14.46
C THR A 38 -5.74 -23.39 -13.07
N ASN A 39 -4.69 -23.68 -12.31
CA ASN A 39 -4.81 -24.23 -10.96
C ASN A 39 -5.65 -23.33 -10.02
N ARG A 40 -5.45 -22.01 -10.08
CA ARG A 40 -6.28 -21.07 -9.32
C ARG A 40 -7.73 -21.11 -9.77
N ARG A 41 -7.97 -21.11 -11.09
CA ARG A 41 -9.32 -21.16 -11.66
C ARG A 41 -10.04 -22.46 -11.29
N ASP A 42 -9.37 -23.59 -11.29
CA ASP A 42 -9.96 -24.88 -10.92
C ASP A 42 -10.37 -24.89 -9.43
N ARG A 43 -9.58 -24.24 -8.56
CA ARG A 43 -9.86 -24.12 -7.13
C ARG A 43 -10.98 -23.12 -6.81
N ASP A 44 -10.95 -21.96 -7.47
CA ASP A 44 -11.72 -20.77 -7.07
C ASP A 44 -12.84 -20.38 -8.04
N GLY A 45 -12.82 -20.95 -9.24
CA GLY A 45 -13.66 -20.54 -10.36
C GLY A 45 -13.09 -19.35 -11.15
N GLU A 46 -13.94 -18.78 -11.99
CA GLU A 46 -13.57 -17.71 -12.93
C GLU A 46 -13.31 -16.35 -12.24
N HIS A 47 -13.88 -16.13 -11.05
CA HIS A 47 -13.87 -14.83 -10.40
C HIS A 47 -12.65 -14.63 -9.50
N LEU A 48 -11.94 -13.53 -9.74
CA LEU A 48 -10.94 -13.01 -8.80
C LEU A 48 -11.63 -12.34 -7.62
N HIS A 49 -11.05 -12.50 -6.43
CA HIS A 49 -11.60 -11.95 -5.21
C HIS A 49 -10.50 -11.58 -4.21
N ILE A 50 -10.83 -10.69 -3.29
CA ILE A 50 -10.00 -10.30 -2.16
C ILE A 50 -10.65 -10.82 -0.88
N THR A 51 -9.91 -11.54 -0.04
CA THR A 51 -10.41 -11.96 1.27
C THR A 51 -10.35 -10.80 2.25
N VAL A 52 -11.50 -10.39 2.76
CA VAL A 52 -11.62 -9.29 3.74
C VAL A 52 -11.59 -9.82 5.16
N VAL A 53 -12.30 -10.92 5.39
CA VAL A 53 -12.32 -11.64 6.67
C VAL A 53 -12.12 -13.12 6.37
N SER A 54 -11.10 -13.73 6.98
CA SER A 54 -10.80 -15.15 6.81
C SER A 54 -11.89 -16.03 7.41
N SER A 55 -11.90 -17.31 7.07
CA SER A 55 -12.93 -18.23 7.57
C SER A 55 -12.88 -18.43 9.09
N GLN A 56 -11.70 -18.36 9.69
CA GLN A 56 -11.53 -18.44 11.14
C GLN A 56 -12.06 -17.18 11.83
N GLU A 57 -11.69 -16.00 11.32
CA GLU A 57 -12.19 -14.72 11.84
C GLU A 57 -13.70 -14.63 11.70
N TRP A 58 -14.25 -15.00 10.53
CA TRP A 58 -15.68 -14.95 10.24
C TRP A 58 -16.49 -15.78 11.23
N LYS A 59 -16.00 -16.99 11.57
CA LYS A 59 -16.61 -17.87 12.58
C LYS A 59 -16.61 -17.26 13.99
N ALA A 60 -15.63 -16.42 14.31
CA ALA A 60 -15.51 -15.76 15.60
C ALA A 60 -16.39 -14.50 15.76
N LEU A 61 -16.85 -13.91 14.65
CA LEU A 61 -17.74 -12.74 14.67
C LEU A 61 -19.15 -13.12 15.14
N SER A 62 -19.81 -12.18 15.85
CA SER A 62 -21.23 -12.27 16.19
C SER A 62 -22.13 -12.10 14.96
N ASP A 63 -23.39 -12.52 15.06
CA ASP A 63 -24.35 -12.35 13.96
C ASP A 63 -24.61 -10.86 13.63
N ASP A 64 -24.53 -9.97 14.62
CA ASP A 64 -24.61 -8.52 14.40
C ASP A 64 -23.44 -8.02 13.56
N GLN A 65 -22.22 -8.41 13.93
CA GLN A 65 -21.01 -8.08 13.17
C GLN A 65 -21.05 -8.63 11.74
N ARG A 66 -21.55 -9.86 11.55
CA ARG A 66 -21.72 -10.46 10.22
C ARG A 66 -22.82 -9.81 9.38
N ARG A 67 -23.73 -9.02 9.97
CA ARG A 67 -24.72 -8.24 9.22
C ARG A 67 -24.15 -6.94 8.69
N GLU A 68 -23.09 -6.40 9.30
CA GLU A 68 -22.41 -5.21 8.79
C GLU A 68 -21.76 -5.47 7.42
N ARG A 69 -21.67 -4.42 6.61
CA ARG A 69 -21.03 -4.47 5.29
C ARG A 69 -20.01 -3.33 5.15
N PRO A 70 -18.92 -3.52 4.40
CA PRO A 70 -17.98 -2.44 4.16
C PRO A 70 -18.61 -1.29 3.36
N ILE A 71 -18.13 -0.07 3.61
CA ILE A 71 -18.74 1.17 3.11
C ILE A 71 -18.39 1.44 1.65
N ASN A 72 -17.19 1.06 1.20
CA ASN A 72 -16.76 1.20 -0.19
C ASN A 72 -16.00 -0.04 -0.66
N ASP A 73 -15.93 -0.23 -1.98
CA ASP A 73 -15.07 -1.22 -2.64
C ASP A 73 -14.05 -0.55 -3.57
N ASP A 74 -13.50 0.59 -3.13
CA ASP A 74 -12.39 1.24 -3.82
C ASP A 74 -11.11 0.44 -3.59
N VAL A 75 -10.80 -0.42 -4.55
CA VAL A 75 -9.64 -1.31 -4.55
C VAL A 75 -8.64 -0.77 -5.56
N GLN A 76 -7.36 -0.75 -5.17
CA GLN A 76 -6.26 -0.39 -6.06
C GLN A 76 -5.26 -1.54 -6.10
N ILE A 77 -4.83 -1.91 -7.30
CA ILE A 77 -3.73 -2.87 -7.48
C ILE A 77 -2.42 -2.13 -7.38
N LEU A 78 -1.52 -2.63 -6.53
CA LEU A 78 -0.21 -2.03 -6.30
C LEU A 78 0.86 -2.70 -7.17
N GLY A 79 0.80 -4.02 -7.26
CA GLY A 79 1.75 -4.80 -8.03
C GLY A 79 1.61 -6.30 -7.81
N LEU A 80 2.44 -7.06 -8.53
CA LEU A 80 2.58 -8.49 -8.45
C LEU A 80 3.62 -8.87 -7.39
N GLY A 81 3.20 -9.69 -6.44
CA GLY A 81 4.06 -10.44 -5.54
C GLY A 81 4.16 -11.91 -6.00
N THR A 82 5.26 -12.55 -5.63
CA THR A 82 5.46 -13.98 -5.86
C THR A 82 6.38 -14.61 -4.81
N GLY A 83 6.12 -15.87 -4.48
CA GLY A 83 6.92 -16.69 -3.57
C GLY A 83 6.46 -18.14 -3.63
N ASP A 84 7.42 -19.08 -3.60
CA ASP A 84 7.14 -20.54 -3.63
C ASP A 84 6.16 -20.98 -4.73
N GLY A 85 6.26 -20.39 -5.93
CA GLY A 85 5.39 -20.69 -7.06
C GLY A 85 3.95 -20.19 -6.92
N VAL A 86 3.65 -19.33 -5.94
CA VAL A 86 2.39 -18.60 -5.81
C VAL A 86 2.55 -17.20 -6.38
N TYR A 87 1.50 -16.72 -7.05
CA TYR A 87 1.44 -15.42 -7.71
C TYR A 87 0.19 -14.68 -7.23
N PHE A 88 0.35 -13.45 -6.79
CA PHE A 88 -0.74 -12.66 -6.23
C PHE A 88 -0.57 -11.19 -6.54
N ALA A 89 -1.67 -10.49 -6.75
CA ALA A 89 -1.66 -9.03 -6.82
C ALA A 89 -1.87 -8.48 -5.41
N VAL A 90 -0.96 -7.62 -4.96
CA VAL A 90 -1.11 -6.88 -3.71
C VAL A 90 -2.04 -5.70 -3.96
N CYS A 91 -2.97 -5.48 -3.04
CA CYS A 91 -4.03 -4.50 -3.15
C CYS A 91 -3.97 -3.49 -2.02
N ASN A 92 -4.16 -2.21 -2.33
CA ASN A 92 -4.59 -1.23 -1.35
C ASN A 92 -6.13 -1.24 -1.33
N PHE A 93 -6.72 -1.50 -0.16
CA PHE A 93 -8.17 -1.54 -0.01
C PHE A 93 -8.63 -0.83 1.28
N PRO A 94 -8.72 0.51 1.25
CA PRO A 94 -9.08 1.30 2.44
C PRO A 94 -10.43 0.94 3.06
N GLY A 95 -11.44 0.63 2.22
CA GLY A 95 -12.76 0.19 2.71
C GLY A 95 -12.71 -1.15 3.46
N GLY A 96 -11.79 -2.04 3.08
CA GLY A 96 -11.51 -3.29 3.78
C GLY A 96 -10.87 -3.04 5.15
N ASP A 97 -9.87 -2.15 5.20
CA ASP A 97 -9.20 -1.75 6.44
C ASP A 97 -10.18 -1.13 7.44
N GLU A 98 -11.00 -0.18 6.98
CA GLU A 98 -12.01 0.48 7.82
C GLU A 98 -13.00 -0.55 8.38
N TYR A 99 -13.46 -1.47 7.54
CA TYR A 99 -14.38 -2.52 7.97
C TYR A 99 -13.76 -3.46 9.00
N ARG A 100 -12.53 -3.93 8.78
CA ARG A 100 -11.81 -4.77 9.76
C ARG A 100 -11.66 -4.03 11.10
N HIS A 101 -11.36 -2.73 11.06
CA HIS A 101 -11.24 -1.92 12.27
C HIS A 101 -12.55 -1.85 13.06
N LYS A 102 -13.69 -1.65 12.39
CA LYS A 102 -15.02 -1.64 13.04
C LYS A 102 -15.36 -2.96 13.71
N LEU A 103 -14.94 -4.07 13.11
CA LEU A 103 -15.10 -5.40 13.66
C LEU A 103 -14.13 -5.73 14.81
N GLY A 104 -13.18 -4.84 15.14
CA GLY A 104 -12.13 -5.10 16.11
C GLY A 104 -11.09 -6.13 15.64
N LEU A 105 -11.00 -6.37 14.34
CA LEU A 105 -10.03 -7.28 13.74
C LEU A 105 -8.67 -6.59 13.55
N PRO A 106 -7.56 -7.35 13.55
CA PRO A 106 -6.25 -6.79 13.26
C PRO A 106 -6.18 -6.26 11.82
N THR A 107 -5.32 -5.27 11.59
CA THR A 107 -4.99 -4.80 10.23
C THR A 107 -4.35 -5.93 9.43
N GLN A 108 -4.57 -5.96 8.11
CA GLN A 108 -3.94 -6.93 7.21
C GLN A 108 -3.63 -6.29 5.87
N ASP A 109 -2.63 -6.80 5.17
CA ASP A 109 -2.42 -6.47 3.77
C ASP A 109 -3.39 -7.28 2.89
N PHE A 110 -4.05 -6.61 1.94
CA PHE A 110 -4.97 -7.25 1.02
C PHE A 110 -4.27 -7.73 -0.23
N HIS A 111 -4.73 -8.85 -0.75
CA HIS A 111 -4.24 -9.41 -2.00
C HIS A 111 -5.34 -10.21 -2.70
N THR A 112 -5.14 -10.47 -4.00
CA THR A 112 -5.90 -11.45 -4.76
C THR A 112 -4.94 -12.47 -5.40
N THR A 113 -5.21 -13.75 -5.22
CA THR A 113 -4.41 -14.83 -5.80
C THR A 113 -4.66 -14.90 -7.30
N LEU A 114 -3.59 -14.79 -8.10
CA LEU A 114 -3.65 -14.86 -9.55
C LEU A 114 -3.41 -16.27 -10.06
N GLY A 115 -2.51 -17.01 -9.41
CA GLY A 115 -2.13 -18.38 -9.77
C GLY A 115 -1.22 -19.05 -8.76
N PHE A 116 -1.10 -20.37 -8.80
CA PHE A 116 -0.09 -21.13 -8.05
C PHE A 116 0.31 -22.43 -8.75
N MET A 117 1.57 -22.85 -8.61
CA MET A 117 2.09 -24.06 -9.30
C MET A 117 1.61 -25.37 -8.67
N ARG A 118 1.59 -25.48 -7.33
CA ARG A 118 1.20 -26.70 -6.62
C ARG A 118 -0.01 -26.48 -5.72
N SER A 119 0.14 -25.54 -4.79
CA SER A 119 -0.89 -25.14 -3.85
C SER A 119 -0.70 -23.67 -3.51
N ASP A 120 -1.78 -23.02 -3.09
CA ASP A 120 -1.66 -21.70 -2.47
C ASP A 120 -1.05 -21.85 -1.09
N SER A 121 0.05 -21.13 -0.86
CA SER A 121 0.76 -21.12 0.41
C SER A 121 0.30 -19.96 1.26
N PHE A 122 -0.04 -20.23 2.52
CA PHE A 122 -0.36 -19.21 3.52
C PHE A 122 0.89 -18.73 4.28
N GLU A 123 2.04 -19.39 4.09
CA GLU A 123 3.29 -19.12 4.82
C GLU A 123 4.15 -18.05 4.15
N ILE A 124 3.87 -17.74 2.88
CA ILE A 124 4.61 -16.71 2.15
C ILE A 124 4.13 -15.31 2.54
N ASP A 125 5.06 -14.36 2.52
CA ASP A 125 4.74 -12.94 2.70
C ASP A 125 3.93 -12.43 1.49
N LYS A 126 2.68 -12.04 1.74
CA LYS A 126 1.77 -11.44 0.75
C LYS A 126 1.52 -9.94 1.01
N SER A 127 2.40 -9.31 1.80
CA SER A 127 2.36 -7.88 2.10
C SER A 127 2.84 -7.03 0.93
N ALA A 128 2.70 -5.71 1.06
CA ALA A 128 3.30 -4.74 0.13
C ALA A 128 4.84 -4.88 0.00
N GLY A 129 5.53 -5.41 1.01
CA GLY A 129 6.97 -5.65 0.96
C GLY A 129 7.37 -6.76 -0.03
N SER A 130 6.42 -7.63 -0.41
CA SER A 130 6.65 -8.76 -1.30
C SER A 130 6.57 -8.41 -2.81
N ILE A 131 6.13 -7.19 -3.15
CA ILE A 131 5.92 -6.77 -4.55
C ILE A 131 7.25 -6.84 -5.32
N LYS A 132 7.26 -7.64 -6.38
CA LYS A 132 8.41 -7.79 -7.30
C LYS A 132 8.23 -6.97 -8.58
N GLN A 133 6.99 -6.74 -8.98
CA GLN A 133 6.68 -6.00 -10.19
C GLN A 133 5.49 -5.07 -9.95
N TRP A 134 5.69 -3.78 -10.18
CA TRP A 134 4.65 -2.76 -10.01
C TRP A 134 3.87 -2.60 -11.31
N CYS A 135 2.58 -2.26 -11.21
CA CYS A 135 1.69 -2.18 -12.37
C CYS A 135 1.86 -0.90 -13.22
N GLY A 136 3.06 -0.62 -13.75
CA GLY A 136 3.33 0.47 -14.70
C GLY A 136 3.76 1.81 -14.06
N CYS A 137 4.27 2.73 -14.87
CA CYS A 137 4.71 4.06 -14.41
C CYS A 137 3.54 4.94 -13.91
N ASP A 138 2.39 4.86 -14.58
CA ASP A 138 1.16 5.55 -14.16
C ASP A 138 0.63 5.00 -12.83
N SER A 139 0.91 3.74 -12.49
CA SER A 139 0.52 3.20 -11.19
C SER A 139 1.43 3.67 -10.08
N ILE A 140 2.68 4.05 -10.32
CA ILE A 140 3.51 4.69 -9.28
C ILE A 140 3.03 6.11 -9.08
N GLN A 141 2.72 6.84 -10.15
CA GLN A 141 2.18 8.19 -10.04
C GLN A 141 0.78 8.20 -9.43
N SER A 142 -0.06 7.22 -9.77
CA SER A 142 -1.39 7.02 -9.16
C SER A 142 -1.30 6.42 -7.77
N ALA A 143 -0.36 5.50 -7.50
CA ALA A 143 -0.09 4.97 -6.16
C ALA A 143 0.42 6.11 -5.29
N CYS A 144 1.46 6.83 -5.68
CA CYS A 144 1.94 8.02 -5.00
C CYS A 144 0.82 9.06 -4.85
N SER A 145 0.05 9.40 -5.88
CA SER A 145 -1.03 10.40 -5.75
C SER A 145 -2.18 9.93 -4.86
N ASN A 146 -2.62 8.67 -4.95
CA ASN A 146 -3.74 8.13 -4.15
C ASN A 146 -3.31 7.78 -2.73
N LEU A 147 -2.10 7.24 -2.55
CA LEU A 147 -1.49 7.03 -1.24
C LEU A 147 -1.22 8.38 -0.58
N CYS A 148 -0.79 9.36 -1.38
CA CYS A 148 -0.78 10.76 -1.03
C CYS A 148 -2.16 11.41 -1.12
N MET A 149 -3.29 10.72 -0.95
CA MET A 149 -4.57 11.40 -0.67
C MET A 149 -5.36 10.67 0.41
N GLN A 150 -5.22 9.35 0.53
CA GLN A 150 -6.18 8.54 1.27
C GLN A 150 -5.59 7.53 2.28
N VAL A 151 -4.27 7.46 2.46
CA VAL A 151 -3.69 6.49 3.41
C VAL A 151 -4.02 6.86 4.85
N PRO A 152 -4.76 6.03 5.60
CA PRO A 152 -4.83 6.17 7.05
C PRO A 152 -3.43 6.05 7.63
N SER A 153 -3.14 6.75 8.72
CA SER A 153 -1.83 6.78 9.41
C SER A 153 -1.22 5.41 9.77
N LYS A 154 -1.93 4.31 9.53
CA LYS A 154 -1.55 2.94 9.87
C LYS A 154 -0.86 2.16 8.73
N ASN A 155 -0.92 2.60 7.47
CA ASN A 155 -0.25 1.89 6.35
C ASN A 155 1.16 2.43 6.08
N VAL A 156 1.93 2.65 7.15
CA VAL A 156 3.34 3.13 7.12
C VAL A 156 4.20 2.22 6.25
N HIS A 157 3.98 0.90 6.32
CA HIS A 157 4.72 -0.10 5.55
C HIS A 157 4.48 0.01 4.03
N LEU A 158 3.25 0.36 3.63
CA LEU A 158 2.90 0.55 2.23
C LEU A 158 3.55 1.81 1.66
N LEU A 159 3.49 2.92 2.41
CA LEU A 159 4.20 4.15 2.03
C LEU A 159 5.72 3.93 1.93
N ASP A 160 6.30 3.20 2.86
CA ASP A 160 7.71 2.84 2.87
C ASP A 160 8.10 1.95 1.67
N ALA A 161 7.26 0.97 1.30
CA ALA A 161 7.46 0.16 0.09
C ALA A 161 7.38 1.01 -1.20
N VAL A 162 6.44 1.96 -1.26
CA VAL A 162 6.28 2.89 -2.39
C VAL A 162 7.49 3.80 -2.51
N ILE A 163 7.98 4.35 -1.40
CA ILE A 163 9.18 5.20 -1.34
C ILE A 163 10.39 4.44 -1.90
N ARG A 164 10.67 3.23 -1.37
CA ARG A 164 11.79 2.40 -1.87
C ARG A 164 11.67 2.09 -3.36
N HIS A 165 10.46 1.83 -3.84
CA HIS A 165 10.28 1.54 -5.25
C HIS A 165 10.49 2.76 -6.13
N ALA A 166 9.96 3.92 -5.73
CA ALA A 166 10.18 5.18 -6.43
C ALA A 166 11.69 5.55 -6.46
N GLU A 167 12.41 5.35 -5.36
CA GLU A 167 13.88 5.53 -5.31
C GLU A 167 14.60 4.62 -6.32
N ALA A 168 14.21 3.34 -6.40
CA ALA A 168 14.78 2.42 -7.38
C ALA A 168 14.48 2.84 -8.83
N GLN A 169 13.29 3.38 -9.10
CA GLN A 169 12.93 3.89 -10.43
C GLN A 169 13.67 5.17 -10.80
N ILE A 170 13.87 6.09 -9.85
CA ILE A 170 14.68 7.30 -10.04
C ILE A 170 16.11 6.90 -10.41
N SER A 171 16.73 6.02 -9.62
CA SER A 171 18.10 5.54 -9.89
C SER A 171 18.20 4.86 -11.26
N ALA A 172 17.21 4.04 -11.64
CA ALA A 172 17.15 3.44 -12.96
C ALA A 172 16.97 4.47 -14.09
N ALA A 173 16.18 5.52 -13.88
CA ALA A 173 15.99 6.61 -14.84
C ALA A 173 17.26 7.44 -15.02
N GLU A 174 17.93 7.80 -13.94
CA GLU A 174 19.21 8.53 -13.98
C GLU A 174 20.29 7.77 -14.77
N SER A 175 20.31 6.44 -14.66
CA SER A 175 21.24 5.59 -15.41
C SER A 175 21.04 5.65 -16.94
N ARG A 176 19.88 6.11 -17.41
CA ARG A 176 19.59 6.35 -18.84
C ARG A 176 20.13 7.69 -19.36
N GLY A 177 20.75 8.52 -18.50
CA GLY A 177 21.35 9.78 -18.91
C GLY A 177 20.32 10.87 -19.22
N ALA A 178 20.52 11.62 -20.31
CA ALA A 178 19.69 12.79 -20.62
C ALA A 178 18.20 12.45 -20.80
N ASP A 179 17.90 11.30 -21.40
CA ASP A 179 16.53 10.88 -21.71
C ASP A 179 15.73 10.47 -20.47
N GLY A 180 16.40 10.07 -19.38
CA GLY A 180 15.75 9.70 -18.12
C GLY A 180 15.63 10.82 -17.09
N ARG A 181 16.23 12.00 -17.33
CA ARG A 181 16.24 13.09 -16.35
C ARG A 181 14.86 13.70 -16.09
N ALA A 182 14.03 13.83 -17.12
CA ALA A 182 12.67 14.34 -16.96
C ALA A 182 11.81 13.39 -16.11
N ASP A 183 11.89 12.08 -16.38
CA ASP A 183 11.20 11.04 -15.61
C ASP A 183 11.65 11.04 -14.15
N ALA A 184 12.97 11.11 -13.92
CA ALA A 184 13.56 11.15 -12.58
C ALA A 184 13.05 12.37 -11.78
N GLN A 185 13.04 13.55 -12.39
CA GLN A 185 12.58 14.77 -11.74
C GLN A 185 11.08 14.71 -11.37
N GLN A 186 10.24 14.14 -12.23
CA GLN A 186 8.82 13.96 -11.94
C GLN A 186 8.59 12.96 -10.81
N LEU A 187 9.35 11.86 -10.80
CA LEU A 187 9.31 10.86 -9.72
C LEU A 187 9.80 11.42 -8.39
N GLU A 188 10.84 12.26 -8.39
CA GLU A 188 11.34 12.94 -7.18
C GLU A 188 10.28 13.83 -6.53
N GLN A 189 9.51 14.58 -7.33
CA GLN A 189 8.42 15.41 -6.80
C GLN A 189 7.33 14.58 -6.12
N LEU A 190 6.98 13.43 -6.70
CA LEU A 190 6.01 12.50 -6.11
C LEU A 190 6.55 11.82 -4.86
N LEU A 191 7.83 11.40 -4.90
CA LEU A 191 8.54 10.82 -3.77
C LEU A 191 8.60 11.80 -2.59
N HIS A 192 8.82 13.07 -2.88
CA HIS A 192 8.81 14.13 -1.89
C HIS A 192 7.45 14.23 -1.18
N LEU A 193 6.35 14.28 -1.92
CA LEU A 193 4.99 14.29 -1.34
C LEU A 193 4.72 13.04 -0.50
N ALA A 194 5.17 11.87 -0.95
CA ALA A 194 5.03 10.60 -0.23
C ALA A 194 5.80 10.60 1.09
N ARG A 195 7.05 11.08 1.09
CA ARG A 195 7.88 11.23 2.31
C ARG A 195 7.23 12.19 3.31
N CYS A 196 6.78 13.37 2.88
CA CYS A 196 6.11 14.33 3.77
C CYS A 196 4.87 13.72 4.45
N ARG A 197 4.09 12.92 3.73
CA ARG A 197 2.91 12.25 4.29
C ARG A 197 3.25 11.07 5.18
N LEU A 198 4.24 10.26 4.82
CA LEU A 198 4.75 9.21 5.70
C LEU A 198 5.19 9.80 7.03
N LEU A 199 5.89 10.93 6.99
CA LEU A 199 6.32 11.63 8.20
C LEU A 199 5.11 12.07 9.03
N ARG A 200 4.13 12.75 8.44
CA ARG A 200 2.88 13.13 9.13
C ARG A 200 2.14 11.92 9.72
N SER A 201 2.10 10.80 9.00
CA SER A 201 1.48 9.55 9.46
C SER A 201 2.23 8.93 10.65
N CYS A 202 3.57 8.84 10.57
CA CYS A 202 4.41 8.39 11.69
C CYS A 202 4.20 9.26 12.92
N MET A 203 4.10 10.57 12.74
CA MET A 203 3.84 11.53 13.82
C MET A 203 2.48 11.34 14.48
N ASN A 204 1.42 11.19 13.68
CA ASN A 204 0.07 10.93 14.19
C ASN A 204 -0.01 9.58 14.91
N ALA A 205 0.75 8.58 14.46
CA ALA A 205 0.86 7.26 15.07
C ALA A 205 1.84 7.22 16.27
N ARG A 206 2.48 8.36 16.63
CA ARG A 206 3.52 8.47 17.67
C ARG A 206 4.73 7.55 17.45
N LEU A 207 5.04 7.25 16.19
CA LEU A 207 6.22 6.49 15.77
C LEU A 207 7.43 7.42 15.62
N TYR A 208 7.82 8.07 16.72
CA TYR A 208 8.79 9.18 16.69
C TYR A 208 10.18 8.77 16.18
N ASP A 209 10.65 7.56 16.50
CA ASP A 209 11.96 7.07 16.03
C ASP A 209 12.01 6.96 14.49
N ARG A 210 10.90 6.48 13.88
CA ARG A 210 10.75 6.48 12.42
C ARG A 210 10.56 7.89 11.86
N GLY A 211 9.93 8.78 12.64
CA GLY A 211 9.77 10.19 12.31
C GLY A 211 11.11 10.92 12.19
N GLU A 212 12.04 10.76 13.13
CA GLU A 212 13.35 11.43 13.07
C GLU A 212 14.19 10.95 11.89
N ALA A 213 14.17 9.66 11.56
CA ALA A 213 14.84 9.14 10.37
C ALA A 213 14.28 9.78 9.07
N LEU A 214 12.96 9.98 9.00
CA LEU A 214 12.34 10.65 7.85
C LEU A 214 12.61 12.16 7.83
N ILE A 215 12.69 12.81 9.00
CA ILE A 215 13.07 14.22 9.11
C ILE A 215 14.48 14.42 8.56
N ALA A 216 15.44 13.54 8.90
CA ALA A 216 16.79 13.60 8.36
C ALA A 216 16.79 13.53 6.81
N LEU A 217 16.05 12.56 6.24
CA LEU A 217 15.92 12.42 4.79
C LEU A 217 15.27 13.63 4.10
N LEU A 218 14.33 14.32 4.77
CA LEU A 218 13.70 15.54 4.22
C LEU A 218 14.57 16.78 4.39
N LEU A 219 15.43 16.83 5.41
CA LEU A 219 16.41 17.92 5.60
C LEU A 219 17.54 17.85 4.58
N ASP A 220 17.89 16.66 4.10
CA ASP A 220 18.86 16.46 3.02
C ASP A 220 18.24 16.66 1.61
N SER A 221 16.95 17.01 1.53
CA SER A 221 16.25 17.24 0.28
C SER A 221 16.71 18.54 -0.41
N PRO A 222 16.89 18.56 -1.74
CA PRO A 222 17.19 19.79 -2.47
C PRO A 222 15.98 20.76 -2.55
N SER A 223 14.79 20.33 -2.13
CA SER A 223 13.58 21.16 -2.12
C SER A 223 13.49 22.02 -0.84
N PRO A 224 13.51 23.37 -0.94
CA PRO A 224 13.35 24.24 0.23
C PRO A 224 12.05 23.99 1.00
N ASP A 225 10.95 23.71 0.29
CA ASP A 225 9.66 23.40 0.90
C ASP A 225 9.72 22.12 1.77
N ALA A 226 10.54 21.14 1.35
CA ALA A 226 10.77 19.91 2.11
C ALA A 226 11.46 20.17 3.43
N ILE A 227 12.49 21.02 3.39
CA ILE A 227 13.27 21.40 4.57
C ILE A 227 12.36 22.14 5.56
N VAL A 228 11.56 23.11 5.06
CA VAL A 228 10.61 23.87 5.89
C VAL A 228 9.57 22.95 6.55
N GLU A 229 8.97 22.03 5.79
CA GLU A 229 8.00 21.07 6.33
C GLU A 229 8.65 20.12 7.36
N ALA A 230 9.89 19.66 7.11
CA ALA A 230 10.63 18.81 8.04
C ALA A 230 10.94 19.53 9.37
N LEU A 231 11.41 20.78 9.29
CA LEU A 231 11.66 21.63 10.46
C LEU A 231 10.37 21.90 11.23
N PHE A 232 9.28 22.21 10.53
CA PHE A 232 7.96 22.41 11.14
C PHE A 232 7.51 21.15 11.88
N ILE A 233 7.63 19.98 11.26
CA ILE A 233 7.25 18.71 11.90
C ILE A 233 8.14 18.41 13.11
N ARG A 234 9.46 18.54 12.98
CA ARG A 234 10.43 18.32 14.06
C ARG A 234 10.15 19.21 15.28
N SER A 235 9.79 20.48 15.04
CA SER A 235 9.43 21.42 16.10
C SER A 235 8.20 20.94 16.88
N ARG A 236 7.17 20.45 16.18
CA ARG A 236 5.95 19.89 16.81
C ARG A 236 6.23 18.62 17.60
N THR A 237 7.09 17.73 17.08
CA THR A 237 7.52 16.51 17.78
C THR A 237 8.13 16.83 19.14
N ARG A 238 9.09 17.76 19.15
CA ARG A 238 9.80 18.15 20.38
C ARG A 238 8.87 18.77 21.41
N ILE A 239 7.91 19.58 20.98
CA ILE A 239 6.87 20.12 21.87
C ILE A 239 6.02 19.00 22.49
N HIS A 240 5.64 18.00 21.69
CA HIS A 240 4.86 16.85 22.18
C HIS A 240 5.64 15.97 23.17
N LEU A 241 6.95 15.84 22.98
CA LEU A 241 7.84 15.10 23.88
C LEU A 241 8.26 15.90 25.13
N GLY A 242 7.69 17.09 25.34
CA GLY A 242 7.93 17.89 26.54
C GLY A 242 9.24 18.67 26.54
N HIS A 243 9.90 18.82 25.40
CA HIS A 243 11.04 19.73 25.29
C HIS A 243 10.59 21.20 25.44
N ASP A 244 11.45 22.02 26.02
CA ASP A 244 11.21 23.44 26.26
C ASP A 244 10.83 24.17 24.95
N ARG A 245 9.65 24.79 24.94
CA ARG A 245 9.12 25.56 23.80
C ARG A 245 10.06 26.69 23.40
N ALA A 246 10.77 27.30 24.34
CA ALA A 246 11.73 28.36 24.05
C ALA A 246 13.02 27.83 23.38
N ALA A 247 13.42 26.60 23.68
CA ALA A 247 14.50 25.92 22.95
C ALA A 247 14.06 25.56 21.52
N VAL A 248 12.85 25.03 21.36
CA VAL A 248 12.30 24.67 20.03
C VAL A 248 12.15 25.88 19.11
N ALA A 249 11.73 27.04 19.64
CA ALA A 249 11.59 28.26 18.85
C ALA A 249 12.94 28.85 18.37
N ARG A 250 14.02 28.63 19.11
CA ARG A 250 15.37 29.08 18.72
C ARG A 250 15.99 28.23 17.62
N ASP A 251 15.69 26.94 17.59
CA ASP A 251 16.18 26.02 16.56
C ASP A 251 15.44 26.14 15.21
N ALA A 252 14.31 26.87 15.19
CA ALA A 252 13.47 27.07 14.00
C ALA A 252 13.74 28.39 13.25
N LEU A 253 14.57 29.27 13.83
CA LEU A 253 15.01 30.55 13.26
C LEU A 253 16.42 30.42 12.71
#